data_AF-A0A925YDE7-F1
#
_entry.id   AF-A0A925YDE7-F1
#
_cell.length_a   1.000
_cell.length_b   1.000
_cell.length_c   1.000
_cell.angle_alpha   90.00
_cell.angle_beta   90.00
_cell.angle_gamma   90.00
#
_symmetry.space_group_name_H-M   'P 1'
#
loop_
_entity.id
_entity.type
_entity.pdbx_description
1 polymer ?
#
loop_
_entity_poly.entity_id
_entity_poly.type
_entity_poly.pdbx_seq_one_letter_code
_entity_poly.pdbx_strand_id
1 'polypeptide(L)' 'MKAIQVTFDEKLLAQLDRDEEVRRDGRSAVLRRAAAEYLRRARKTELAKAYQAAYAGDGKLGEEFSGWEDQGAWPNK' A
#
# COMPACT_ATOMS: atom_id res chain seq x y z
N MET A 1 4.90 6.76 -22.15
CA MET A 1 3.60 6.57 -21.45
C MET A 1 2.57 6.09 -22.45
N LYS A 2 1.61 5.25 -22.04
CA LYS A 2 0.49 4.82 -22.89
C LYS A 2 -0.78 5.56 -22.45
N ALA A 3 -1.48 6.20 -23.38
CA ALA A 3 -2.76 6.83 -23.10
C ALA A 3 -3.84 5.75 -22.92
N ILE A 4 -4.74 5.98 -21.96
CA ILE A 4 -5.90 5.14 -21.70
C ILE A 4 -7.12 6.03 -21.57
N GLN A 5 -8.29 5.47 -21.83
CA GLN A 5 -9.56 6.13 -21.53
C GLN A 5 -10.11 5.53 -20.23
N VAL A 6 -10.56 6.41 -19.34
CA VAL A 6 -11.16 6.04 -18.04
C VAL A 6 -12.39 6.91 -17.85
N THR A 7 -13.46 6.30 -17.34
CA THR A 7 -14.73 6.98 -17.10
C THR A 7 -14.81 7.40 -15.64
N PHE A 8 -15.26 8.63 -15.40
CA PHE A 8 -15.53 9.19 -14.08
C PHE A 8 -16.98 9.67 -14.04
N ASP A 9 -17.59 9.68 -12.86
CA ASP A 9 -18.83 10.41 -12.68
C ASP A 9 -18.57 11.92 -12.84
N GLU A 10 -19.56 12.62 -13.37
CA GLU A 10 -19.43 14.05 -13.70
C GLU A 10 -19.13 14.91 -12.47
N LYS A 11 -19.69 14.56 -11.31
CA LYS A 11 -19.51 15.31 -10.06
C LYS A 11 -18.07 15.20 -9.57
N LEU A 12 -17.50 14.00 -9.59
CA LEU A 12 -16.10 13.76 -9.22
C LEU A 12 -15.16 14.45 -10.21
N LEU A 13 -15.44 14.37 -11.52
CA LEU A 13 -14.62 15.06 -12.51
C LEU A 13 -14.61 16.58 -12.27
N ALA A 14 -15.78 17.17 -12.01
CA ALA A 14 -15.90 18.60 -11.70
C ALA A 14 -15.26 18.99 -10.35
N GLN A 15 -15.16 18.06 -9.39
CA GLN A 15 -14.40 18.28 -8.15
C GLN A 15 -12.90 18.25 -8.42
N LEU A 16 -12.43 17.24 -9.17
CA LEU A 16 -11.03 17.10 -9.55
C LEU A 16 -10.56 18.33 -10.33
N ASP A 17 -11.37 18.84 -11.25
CA ASP A 17 -11.01 20.02 -12.07
C ASP A 17 -10.92 21.34 -11.29
N ARG A 18 -11.56 21.41 -10.12
CA ARG A 18 -11.48 22.57 -9.23
C ARG A 18 -10.27 22.53 -8.32
N ASP A 19 -9.64 21.37 -8.16
CA ASP A 19 -8.46 21.19 -7.33
C ASP A 19 -7.27 21.97 -7.90
N GLU A 20 -6.55 22.67 -7.02
CA GLU A 20 -5.44 23.54 -7.41
C GLU A 20 -4.28 22.76 -8.02
N GLU A 21 -3.99 21.57 -7.48
CA GLU A 21 -2.93 20.70 -7.98
C GLU A 21 -3.29 20.16 -9.37
N VAL A 22 -4.55 19.81 -9.59
CA VAL A 22 -5.04 19.37 -10.91
C VAL A 22 -4.97 20.52 -11.93
N ARG A 23 -5.31 21.75 -11.54
CA ARG A 23 -5.21 22.92 -12.42
C ARG A 23 -3.77 23.27 -12.76
N ARG A 24 -2.84 23.08 -11.83
CA ARG A 24 -1.41 23.36 -12.00
C ARG A 24 -0.67 22.27 -12.77
N ASP A 25 -0.88 21.00 -12.40
CA ASP A 25 -0.07 19.86 -12.86
C ASP A 25 -0.80 18.99 -13.91
N GLY A 26 -2.11 19.17 -14.05
CA GLY A 26 -2.98 18.42 -14.95
C GLY A 26 -3.50 17.11 -14.36
N ARG A 27 -4.68 16.67 -14.84
CA ARG A 27 -5.36 15.43 -14.40
C ARG A 27 -4.44 14.21 -14.47
N SER A 28 -3.71 14.04 -15.57
CA SER A 28 -2.85 12.87 -15.78
C SER A 28 -1.71 12.77 -14.76
N ALA A 29 -1.20 13.89 -14.24
CA ALA A 29 -0.17 13.88 -13.21
C ALA A 29 -0.77 13.49 -11.86
N VAL A 30 -1.91 14.07 -11.49
CA VAL A 30 -2.63 13.76 -10.25
C VAL A 30 -3.11 12.32 -10.22
N LEU A 31 -3.76 11.85 -11.29
CA LEU A 31 -4.25 10.47 -11.39
C LEU A 31 -3.13 9.43 -11.30
N ARG A 32 -1.94 9.73 -11.84
CA ARG A 32 -0.78 8.85 -11.71
C ARG A 32 -0.31 8.73 -10.26
N ARG A 33 -0.21 9.86 -9.55
CA ARG A 33 0.13 9.88 -8.12
C ARG A 33 -0.92 9.13 -7.30
N ALA A 34 -2.20 9.40 -7.56
CA ALA A 34 -3.30 8.72 -6.88
C ALA A 34 -3.26 7.20 -7.11
N ALA A 35 -3.01 6.74 -8.34
CA ALA A 35 -2.89 5.33 -8.66
C ALA A 35 -1.68 4.67 -7.95
N ALA A 36 -0.53 5.34 -7.94
CA ALA A 36 0.66 4.85 -7.23
C ALA A 36 0.40 4.73 -5.72
N GLU A 37 -0.23 5.73 -5.12
CA GLU A 37 -0.61 5.72 -3.71
C GLU A 37 -1.64 4.64 -3.36
N TYR A 38 -2.65 4.45 -4.22
CA TYR A 38 -3.62 3.37 -4.08
C TYR A 38 -2.94 2.00 -4.05
N LEU A 39 -2.07 1.72 -5.03
CA LEU A 39 -1.34 0.45 -5.10
C LEU A 39 -0.41 0.24 -3.90
N ARG A 40 0.26 1.31 -3.45
CA ARG A 40 1.11 1.27 -2.25
C ARG A 40 0.31 0.89 -1.00
N ARG A 41 -0.87 1.50 -0.82
CA ARG A 41 -1.76 1.20 0.30
C ARG A 41 -2.31 -0.22 0.22
N ALA A 42 -2.76 -0.65 -0.96
CA ALA A 42 -3.23 -2.01 -1.18
C ALA A 42 -2.15 -3.04 -0.82
N ARG A 43 -0.90 -2.81 -1.26
CA ARG A 43 0.22 -3.70 -0.92
C ARG A 43 0.48 -3.77 0.58
N LYS A 44 0.45 -2.63 1.28
CA LYS A 44 0.61 -2.60 2.75
C LYS A 44 -0.49 -3.38 3.46
N THR A 45 -1.75 -3.22 3.03
CA THR A 45 -2.88 -3.96 3.59
C THR A 45 -2.73 -5.46 3.39
N GLU A 46 -2.37 -5.89 2.17
CA GLU A 46 -2.15 -7.31 1.89
C GLU A 46 -0.99 -7.89 2.70
N LEU A 47 0.11 -7.12 2.87
CA LEU A 47 1.21 -7.54 3.71
C LEU A 47 0.79 -7.67 5.18
N ALA A 48 0.05 -6.70 5.71
CA ALA A 48 -0.45 -6.75 7.09
C ALA A 48 -1.35 -7.97 7.32
N LYS A 49 -2.24 -8.30 6.36
CA LYS A 49 -3.06 -9.52 6.43
C LYS A 49 -2.19 -10.78 6.40
N ALA A 50 -1.17 -10.84 5.55
CA ALA A 50 -0.26 -11.98 5.48
C ALA A 50 0.50 -12.16 6.81
N TYR A 51 1.00 -11.08 7.40
CA TYR A 51 1.61 -11.11 8.73
C TYR A 51 0.62 -11.60 9.79
N GLN A 52 -0.60 -11.05 9.82
CA GLN A 52 -1.63 -11.47 10.76
C GLN A 52 -1.93 -12.96 10.60
N ALA A 53 -2.08 -13.46 9.38
CA ALA A 53 -2.34 -14.87 9.12
C ALA A 53 -1.17 -15.77 9.58
N ALA A 54 0.07 -15.36 9.32
CA ALA A 54 1.26 -16.10 9.73
C ALA A 54 1.39 -16.22 11.26
N TYR A 55 1.04 -15.17 12.00
CA TYR A 55 1.12 -15.15 13.46
C TYR A 55 -0.18 -15.58 14.18
N ALA A 56 -1.31 -15.71 13.48
CA ALA A 56 -2.58 -16.15 14.07
C ALA A 56 -2.69 -17.68 14.23
N GLY A 57 -1.75 -18.47 13.67
CA GLY A 57 -1.64 -19.91 13.92
C GLY A 57 -1.11 -20.24 15.31
N ASP A 58 -0.78 -21.53 15.54
CA ASP A 58 -0.42 -22.11 16.86
C ASP A 58 0.92 -21.61 17.47
N GLY A 59 1.37 -20.41 17.12
CA GLY A 59 2.54 -19.76 17.72
C GLY A 59 3.90 -20.32 17.28
N LYS A 60 3.94 -21.29 16.36
CA LYS A 60 5.18 -21.80 15.77
C LYS A 60 5.34 -21.21 14.37
N LEU A 61 6.42 -20.48 14.14
CA LEU A 61 6.78 -19.92 12.82
C LEU A 61 7.10 -20.98 11.74
N GLY A 62 6.84 -22.27 11.99
CA GLY A 62 7.28 -23.39 11.16
C GLY A 62 8.67 -23.89 11.59
N GLU A 63 8.98 -25.16 11.32
CA GLU A 63 10.25 -25.78 11.73
C GLU A 63 11.48 -25.07 11.15
N GLU A 64 11.34 -24.37 10.03
CA GLU A 64 12.40 -23.60 9.37
C GLU A 64 12.95 -22.43 10.20
N PHE A 65 12.20 -21.98 11.22
CA PHE A 65 12.62 -20.95 12.16
C PHE A 65 12.98 -21.49 13.55
N SER A 66 13.00 -22.81 13.73
CA SER A 66 13.42 -23.43 15.00
C SER A 66 14.88 -23.08 15.33
N GLY A 67 15.14 -22.64 16.57
CA GLY A 67 16.48 -22.24 17.04
C GLY A 67 16.86 -20.77 16.79
N TRP A 68 16.01 -19.98 16.11
CA TRP A 68 16.21 -18.52 16.03
C TRP A 68 15.95 -17.80 17.37
N GLU A 69 15.08 -18.37 18.21
CA GLU A 69 14.72 -17.82 19.54
C GLU A 69 15.95 -17.68 20.45
N ASP A 70 16.91 -18.60 20.33
CA ASP A 70 18.12 -18.66 21.15
C ASP A 70 19.24 -17.72 20.69
N GLN A 71 19.11 -17.11 19.50
CA GLN A 71 20.14 -16.23 18.93
C GLN A 71 19.99 -14.77 19.38
N GLY A 72 18.86 -14.41 19.99
CA GLY A 72 18.55 -13.05 20.42
C GLY A 72 19.12 -12.72 21.81
N ALA A 73 20.39 -12.31 21.90
CA ALA A 73 20.93 -11.74 23.13
C ALA A 73 20.67 -10.22 23.18
N TRP A 74 19.80 -9.77 24.09
CA TRP A 74 19.67 -8.34 24.39
C TRP A 74 20.93 -7.86 25.12
N PRO A 75 21.56 -6.74 24.70
CA PRO A 75 22.66 -6.18 25.46
C PRO A 75 22.18 -5.82 26.87
N ASN A 76 22.94 -6.25 27.88
CA ASN A 76 22.65 -5.96 29.28
C ASN A 76 22.48 -4.44 29.48
N LYS A 77 21.43 -4.06 30.22
CA LYS A 77 21.09 -2.66 30.56
C LYS A 77 22.25 -1.91 31.20
#